data_AF-A0A953EEW3-F1
#
_entry.id   AF-A0A953EEW3-F1
#
_cell.length_a   1.000
_cell.length_b   1.000
_cell.length_c   1.000
_cell.angle_alpha   90.00
_cell.angle_beta   90.00
_cell.angle_gamma   90.00
#
_symmetry.space_group_name_H-M   'P 1'
#
loop_
_entity.id
_entity.type
_entity.pdbx_description
1 polymer ?
#
loop_
_entity_poly.entity_id
_entity_poly.type
_entity_poly.pdbx_seq_one_letter_code
_entity_poly.pdbx_strand_id
1 'polypeptide(L)'
;MASFGGGLPGWMHHEVVRKRRWMSEESFLAGIALGQVLPGPNSVNLALYIGQQLRGWPGAAAAFAGILGPPFLFILLLALLYAWGAGFGGMGVV
;
A
#
# COMPACT_ATOMS: atom_id res chain seq x y z
N MET A 1 -3.83 17.45 19.03
CA MET A 1 -3.94 17.48 17.55
C MET A 1 -4.02 16.05 17.04
N ALA A 2 -5.20 15.46 17.13
CA ALA A 2 -5.54 14.17 16.54
C ALA A 2 -6.43 14.48 15.33
N SER A 3 -5.84 14.52 14.14
CA SER A 3 -6.59 14.59 12.89
C SER A 3 -5.85 13.77 11.85
N PHE A 4 -6.58 12.89 11.18
CA PHE A 4 -6.25 12.12 9.97
C PHE A 4 -4.79 12.26 9.48
N GLY A 5 -3.88 11.49 10.09
CA GLY A 5 -2.48 11.45 9.66
C GLY A 5 -1.44 11.31 10.77
N GLY A 6 -1.78 11.49 12.05
CA GLY A 6 -0.77 11.49 13.14
C GLY A 6 -0.39 10.12 13.73
N GLY A 7 -1.29 9.13 13.70
CA GLY A 7 -1.04 7.81 14.33
C GLY A 7 -0.21 6.85 13.48
N LEU A 8 -0.43 6.85 12.16
CA LEU A 8 0.27 5.99 11.21
C LEU A 8 1.77 6.31 11.09
N PRO A 9 2.20 7.59 11.00
CA PRO A 9 3.61 7.93 11.00
C PRO A 9 4.30 7.57 12.30
N GLY A 10 3.65 7.75 13.45
CA GLY A 10 4.22 7.39 14.75
C GLY A 10 4.43 5.87 14.89
N TRP A 11 3.48 5.06 14.43
CA TRP A 11 3.61 3.60 14.42
C TRP A 11 4.64 3.12 13.39
N MET A 12 4.63 3.68 12.17
CA MET A 12 5.64 3.37 11.16
C MET A 12 7.04 3.80 11.59
N HIS A 13 7.19 4.93 12.27
CA HIS A 13 8.46 5.36 12.83
C HIS A 13 8.96 4.35 13.88
N HIS A 14 8.09 3.91 14.79
CA HIS A 14 8.46 2.91 15.79
C HIS A 14 8.86 1.56 15.15
N GLU A 15 8.08 1.06 14.20
CA GLU A 15 8.33 -0.26 13.62
C GLU A 15 9.52 -0.25 12.65
N VAL A 16 9.64 0.79 11.81
CA VAL A 16 10.64 0.86 10.74
C VAL A 16 11.97 1.45 11.21
N VAL A 17 11.96 2.48 12.06
CA VAL A 17 13.19 3.13 12.56
C VAL A 17 13.66 2.48 13.85
N ARG A 18 12.80 2.36 14.88
CA ARG A 18 13.23 1.85 16.20
C ARG A 18 13.40 0.33 16.23
N LYS A 19 12.42 -0.42 15.71
CA LYS A 19 12.40 -1.88 15.87
C LYS A 19 13.19 -2.59 14.78
N ARG A 20 12.99 -2.21 13.52
CA ARG A 20 13.63 -2.86 12.37
C ARG A 20 14.89 -2.15 11.85
N ARG A 21 15.13 -0.89 12.24
CA ARG A 21 16.26 -0.04 11.79
C ARG A 21 16.46 -0.03 10.27
N TRP A 22 15.36 -0.08 9.53
CA TRP A 22 15.39 -0.13 8.07
C TRP A 22 15.63 1.25 7.44
N MET A 23 15.46 2.35 8.18
CA MET A 23 15.79 3.69 7.71
C MET A 23 16.14 4.63 8.88
N SER A 24 16.85 5.72 8.60
CA SER A 24 17.14 6.79 9.57
C SER A 24 15.93 7.72 9.75
N GLU A 25 15.83 8.37 10.90
CA GLU A 25 14.76 9.33 11.22
C GLU A 25 14.67 10.46 10.17
N GLU A 26 15.81 10.93 9.68
CA GLU A 26 15.92 11.89 8.57
C GLU A 26 15.32 11.36 7.26
N SER A 27 15.59 10.10 6.92
CA SER A 27 15.03 9.48 5.71
C SER A 27 13.52 9.34 5.83
N PHE A 28 13.00 9.03 7.02
CA PHE A 28 11.57 8.91 7.27
C PHE A 28 10.86 10.25 7.12
N LEU A 29 11.42 11.31 7.68
CA LEU A 29 10.91 12.68 7.54
C LEU A 29 10.94 13.14 6.09
N ALA A 30 12.01 12.82 5.34
CA ALA A 30 12.08 13.09 3.90
C ALA A 30 10.98 12.34 3.12
N GLY A 31 10.68 11.10 3.49
CA GLY A 31 9.58 10.32 2.90
C GLY A 31 8.19 10.92 3.16
N ILE A 32 7.96 11.47 4.35
CA ILE A 32 6.71 12.19 4.67
C ILE A 32 6.62 13.49 3.88
N ALA A 33 7.70 14.25 3.81
CA ALA A 33 7.75 15.48 3.02
C ALA A 33 7.52 15.18 1.52
N LEU A 34 8.14 14.13 0.98
CA LEU A 34 7.90 13.66 -0.39
C LEU A 34 6.45 13.25 -0.60
N GLY A 35 5.85 12.54 0.35
CA GLY A 35 4.44 12.16 0.32
C GLY A 35 3.52 13.36 0.14
N GLN A 36 3.79 14.45 0.86
CA GLN A 36 3.01 15.70 0.81
C GLN A 36 3.26 16.53 -0.45
N VAL A 37 4.42 16.37 -1.09
CA VAL A 37 4.79 17.07 -2.34
C VAL A 37 4.24 16.35 -3.58
N LEU A 38 4.19 15.02 -3.55
CA LEU A 38 3.66 14.20 -4.65
C LEU A 38 2.12 14.22 -4.64
N PRO A 39 1.45 14.60 -5.75
CA PRO A 39 0.00 14.54 -5.83
C PRO A 39 -0.46 13.07 -5.75
N GLY A 40 -1.07 12.69 -4.63
CA GLY A 40 -1.53 11.31 -4.39
C GLY A 40 -1.75 10.99 -2.91
N PRO A 41 -2.02 9.72 -2.58
CA PRO A 41 -2.18 9.29 -1.20
C PRO A 41 -0.83 9.29 -0.48
N ASN A 42 -0.67 10.16 0.52
CA ASN A 42 0.54 10.26 1.36
C ASN A 42 1.08 8.88 1.81
N SER A 43 0.19 7.98 2.21
CA SER A 43 0.54 6.64 2.68
C SER A 43 1.14 5.72 1.60
N VAL A 44 0.71 5.86 0.34
CA VAL A 44 1.23 5.06 -0.79
C VAL A 44 2.60 5.57 -1.20
N ASN A 45 2.77 6.89 -1.27
CA ASN A 45 4.06 7.53 -1.55
C ASN A 45 5.10 7.15 -0.49
N LEU A 46 4.71 7.18 0.80
CA LEU A 46 5.56 6.75 1.89
C LEU A 46 5.90 5.26 1.81
N ALA A 47 4.92 4.39 1.51
CA ALA A 47 5.17 2.95 1.37
C ALA A 47 6.11 2.62 0.20
N LEU A 48 5.97 3.30 -0.94
CA LEU A 48 6.87 3.17 -2.08
C LEU A 48 8.28 3.64 -1.74
N TYR A 49 8.41 4.78 -1.06
CA TYR A 49 9.70 5.32 -0.62
C TYR A 49 10.39 4.38 0.39
N ILE A 50 9.64 3.83 1.35
CA ILE A 50 10.15 2.82 2.29
C ILE A 50 10.59 1.55 1.56
N GLY A 51 9.78 1.07 0.61
CA GLY A 51 10.12 -0.07 -0.24
C GLY A 51 11.40 0.18 -1.03
N GLN A 52 11.56 1.38 -1.59
CA GLN A 52 12.76 1.78 -2.31
C GLN A 52 13.99 1.83 -1.41
N GLN A 53 13.88 2.34 -0.18
CA GLN A 53 15.00 2.35 0.76
C GLN A 53 15.41 0.95 1.24
N LEU A 54 14.48 0.02 1.31
CA LEU A 54 14.72 -1.34 1.80
C LEU A 54 15.59 -2.19 0.87
N ARG A 55 15.31 -2.17 -0.44
CA ARG A 55 16.01 -3.00 -1.45
C ARG A 55 16.24 -2.29 -2.79
N GLY A 56 16.09 -0.97 -2.85
CA GLY A 56 16.10 -0.23 -4.11
C GLY A 56 14.83 -0.49 -4.93
N TRP A 57 14.98 -0.50 -6.25
CA TRP A 57 13.93 -0.79 -7.23
C TRP A 57 13.06 -2.03 -6.95
N PRO A 58 13.61 -3.21 -6.60
CA PRO A 58 12.77 -4.38 -6.32
C PRO A 58 11.94 -4.23 -5.03
N GLY A 59 12.38 -3.43 -4.07
CA GLY A 59 11.59 -3.15 -2.86
C GLY A 59 10.42 -2.18 -3.14
N ALA A 60 10.60 -1.21 -4.04
CA ALA A 60 9.51 -0.36 -4.51
C ALA A 60 8.43 -1.17 -5.26
N ALA A 61 8.85 -2.08 -6.13
CA ALA A 61 7.94 -2.99 -6.83
C ALA A 61 7.17 -3.91 -5.85
N ALA A 62 7.84 -4.43 -4.82
CA ALA A 62 7.19 -5.23 -3.79
C ALA A 62 6.17 -4.42 -2.96
N ALA A 63 6.48 -3.17 -2.62
CA ALA A 63 5.53 -2.28 -1.93
C ALA A 63 4.30 -1.98 -2.80
N PHE A 64 4.51 -1.70 -4.09
CA PHE A 64 3.42 -1.50 -5.05
C PHE A 64 2.55 -2.75 -5.20
N ALA A 65 3.19 -3.92 -5.37
CA ALA A 65 2.49 -5.21 -5.46
C ALA A 65 1.76 -5.58 -4.17
N GLY A 66 2.29 -5.20 -2.99
CA GLY A 66 1.60 -5.39 -1.71
C GLY A 66 0.37 -4.51 -1.53
N ILE A 67 0.35 -3.32 -2.14
CA ILE A 67 -0.79 -2.39 -2.11
C ILE A 67 -1.85 -2.79 -3.14
N LEU A 68 -1.44 -3.14 -4.36
CA LEU A 68 -2.35 -3.48 -5.46
C LEU A 68 -2.78 -4.94 -5.49
N GLY A 69 -1.91 -5.85 -5.02
CA GLY A 69 -2.14 -7.29 -5.06
C GLY A 69 -3.42 -7.71 -4.34
N PRO A 70 -3.64 -7.34 -3.07
CA PRO A 70 -4.84 -7.74 -2.33
C PRO A 70 -6.16 -7.28 -2.98
N PRO A 71 -6.36 -5.99 -3.34
CA PRO A 71 -7.60 -5.58 -3.99
C PRO A 71 -7.76 -6.19 -5.40
N PHE A 72 -6.66 -6.35 -6.14
CA PHE A 72 -6.68 -7.02 -7.45
C PHE A 72 -7.13 -8.48 -7.33
N LEU A 73 -6.54 -9.24 -6.40
CA LEU A 73 -6.92 -10.62 -6.10
C LEU A 73 -8.38 -10.72 -5.68
N PHE A 74 -8.85 -9.78 -4.86
CA PHE A 74 -10.23 -9.76 -4.38
C PHE A 74 -11.23 -9.56 -5.53
N ILE A 75 -10.97 -8.60 -6.42
CA ILE A 75 -11.79 -8.36 -7.61
C ILE A 75 -11.75 -9.56 -8.55
N LEU A 76 -10.57 -10.15 -8.78
CA LEU A 76 -10.44 -11.33 -9.63
C LEU A 76 -11.22 -12.52 -9.07
N LEU A 77 -11.17 -12.74 -7.75
CA LEU A 77 -11.91 -13.80 -7.08
C LEU A 77 -13.42 -13.59 -7.18
N LEU A 78 -13.89 -12.36 -6.98
CA LEU A 78 -15.30 -12.01 -7.18
C LEU A 78 -15.75 -12.17 -8.63
N ALA A 79 -14.91 -11.78 -9.59
CA ALA A 79 -15.20 -11.94 -11.01
C ALA A 79 -15.28 -13.42 -11.42
N LEU A 80 -14.37 -14.26 -10.89
CA LEU A 80 -14.41 -15.71 -11.09
C LEU A 80 -15.65 -16.34 -10.44
N LEU A 81 -15.99 -15.92 -9.22
CA LEU A 81 -17.19 -16.39 -8.53
C LEU A 81 -18.46 -15.98 -9.25
N TYR A 82 -18.50 -14.75 -9.79
CA TYR A 82 -19.59 -14.25 -10.61
C TYR A 82 -19.69 -15.02 -11.93
N ALA A 83 -18.58 -15.26 -12.64
CA ALA A 83 -18.58 -16.05 -13.87
C ALA A 83 -19.00 -17.50 -13.62
N TRP A 84 -18.56 -18.09 -12.50
CA TRP A 84 -18.97 -19.42 -12.09
C TRP A 84 -20.45 -19.47 -11.73
N GLY A 85 -20.95 -18.51 -10.95
CA GLY A 85 -22.37 -18.37 -10.59
C GLY A 85 -23.28 -18.02 -11.78
N ALA A 86 -22.81 -17.21 -12.73
CA ALA A 86 -23.49 -16.91 -13.98
C ALA A 86 -23.58 -18.14 -14.89
N GLY A 87 -22.64 -19.08 -14.78
CA GLY A 87 -22.74 -20.42 -15.38
C GLY A 87 -23.90 -21.27 -14.83
N PHE A 88 -24.41 -20.96 -13.63
CA PHE A 88 -25.60 -21.58 -13.04
C PHE A 88 -26.87 -20.71 -13.11
N GLY A 89 -26.75 -19.40 -13.42
CA GLY A 89 -27.85 -18.43 -13.47
C GLY A 89 -28.22 -17.91 -14.87
N GLY A 90 -27.48 -18.27 -15.91
CA GLY A 90 -27.63 -17.80 -17.30
C GLY A 90 -28.85 -18.33 -18.08
N MET A 91 -29.91 -18.82 -17.42
CA MET A 91 -31.20 -19.13 -18.06
C MET A 91 -32.30 -18.09 -17.76
N GLY A 92 -31.99 -16.96 -17.13
CA GLY A 92 -33.01 -16.03 -16.63
C GLY A 92 -32.89 -14.56 -17.00
N VAL A 93 -31.91 -14.13 -17.80
CA VAL A 93 -31.79 -12.71 -18.20
C VAL A 93 -31.16 -12.56 -19.59
N VAL A 94 -31.90 -12.92 -20.62
CA VAL A 94 -31.95 -12.30 -21.96
C VAL A 94 -33.20 -12.79 -22.69
#